data_AF-A0A2W4L897-F1
#
_entry.id   AF-A0A2W4L897-F1
#
_cell.length_a   1.000
_cell.length_b   1.000
_cell.length_c   1.000
_cell.angle_alpha   90.00
_cell.angle_beta   90.00
_cell.angle_gamma   90.00
#
_symmetry.space_group_name_H-M   'P 1'
#
loop_
_entity.id
_entity.type
_entity.pdbx_description
1 polymer ?
#
loop_
_entity_poly.entity_id
_entity_poly.type
_entity_poly.pdbx_seq_one_letter_code
_entity_poly.pdbx_strand_id
1 'polypeptide(L)' 'MSASERARELAQAAAQAAADKKAHDIVIIDVADQLVITEAFVLASAPNERQVLAIVDA' A
#
# COMPACT_ATOMS: atom_id res chain seq x y z
N MET A 1 -3.04 0.29 19.94
CA MET A 1 -2.29 1.43 19.37
C MET A 1 -2.74 1.56 17.91
N SER A 2 -2.27 2.56 17.17
CA SER A 2 -2.64 2.69 15.75
C SER A 2 -1.45 3.25 15.00
N ALA A 3 -1.34 2.97 13.70
CA ALA A 3 -0.23 3.43 12.88
C ALA A 3 0.04 4.93 13.07
N SER A 4 1.32 5.29 13.16
CA SER A 4 1.75 6.69 13.24
C SER A 4 1.23 7.51 12.06
N GLU A 5 1.11 8.84 12.23
CA GLU A 5 0.72 9.75 11.14
C GLU A 5 1.65 9.58 9.93
N ARG A 6 2.95 9.43 10.18
CA ARG A 6 3.94 9.22 9.13
C ARG A 6 3.70 7.93 8.34
N ALA A 7 3.39 6.82 9.02
CA ALA A 7 3.08 5.56 8.34
C ALA A 7 1.80 5.66 7.51
N ARG A 8 0.79 6.40 7.99
CA ARG A 8 -0.45 6.64 7.24
C ARG A 8 -0.22 7.47 5.99
N GLU A 9 0.59 8.54 6.07
CA GLU A 9 0.96 9.35 4.91
C GLU A 9 1.66 8.50 3.83
N LEU A 10 2.63 7.68 4.25
CA LEU A 10 3.36 6.80 3.34
C LEU A 10 2.44 5.75 2.70
N ALA A 11 1.56 5.13 3.48
CA ALA A 11 0.60 4.16 2.99
C ALA A 11 -0.39 4.78 2.00
N GLN A 12 -0.87 6.01 2.27
CA GLN A 12 -1.75 6.74 1.35
C GLN A 12 -1.03 7.10 0.04
N ALA A 13 0.22 7.57 0.11
CA ALA A 13 1.01 7.86 -1.07
C ALA A 13 1.22 6.62 -1.96
N ALA A 14 1.56 5.47 -1.35
CA ALA A 14 1.71 4.20 -2.06
C ALA A 14 0.38 3.71 -2.67
N ALA A 15 -0.73 3.82 -1.94
CA ALA A 15 -2.06 3.49 -2.44
C ALA A 15 -2.46 4.36 -3.64
N GLN A 16 -2.14 5.66 -3.58
CA GLN A 16 -2.39 6.59 -4.70
C GLN A 16 -1.54 6.23 -5.92
N ALA A 17 -0.25 5.95 -5.74
CA ALA A 17 0.63 5.52 -6.83
C ALA A 17 0.12 4.24 -7.51
N ALA A 18 -0.37 3.27 -6.72
CA ALA A 18 -1.01 2.07 -7.26
C ALA A 18 -2.32 2.39 -8.02
N ALA A 19 -3.13 3.32 -7.51
CA ALA A 19 -4.36 3.76 -8.16
C ALA A 19 -4.08 4.44 -9.51
N ASP A 20 -3.04 5.26 -9.60
CA ASP A 20 -2.62 5.94 -10.84
C ASP A 20 -2.21 4.93 -11.93
N LYS A 21 -1.74 3.74 -11.53
CA LYS A 21 -1.42 2.61 -12.41
C LYS A 21 -2.59 1.63 -12.61
N LYS A 22 -3.80 2.02 -12.21
CA LYS A 22 -5.04 1.24 -12.35
C LYS A 22 -4.98 -0.12 -11.64
N ALA A 23 -4.33 -0.19 -10.48
CA ALA A 23 -4.45 -1.35 -9.61
C ALA A 23 -5.90 -1.51 -9.12
N HIS A 24 -6.28 -2.74 -8.78
CA HIS A 24 -7.56 -3.06 -8.16
C HIS A 24 -7.35 -3.63 -6.75
N ASP A 25 -8.43 -3.68 -5.97
CA ASP A 25 -8.42 -4.18 -4.59
C ASP A 25 -7.35 -3.50 -3.71
N ILE A 26 -7.23 -2.17 -3.84
CA ILE A 26 -6.26 -1.39 -3.06
C ILE A 26 -6.77 -1.27 -1.63
N VAL A 27 -6.05 -1.86 -0.67
CA VAL A 27 -6.42 -1.88 0.75
C VAL A 27 -5.22 -1.51 1.60
N ILE A 28 -5.44 -0.61 2.57
CA ILE A 28 -4.47 -0.30 3.62
C ILE A 28 -4.89 -1.03 4.89
N ILE A 29 -3.97 -1.80 5.47
CA ILE A 29 -4.17 -2.53 6.73
C ILE A 29 -3.26 -1.91 7.78
N ASP A 30 -3.85 -1.38 8.86
CA ASP A 30 -3.10 -0.97 10.05
C ASP A 30 -2.65 -2.24 10.79
N VAL A 31 -1.32 -2.41 10.90
CA VAL A 31 -0.68 -3.56 11.53
C VAL A 31 0.20 -3.17 12.71
N ALA A 32 0.10 -1.91 13.18
CA ALA A 32 0.92 -1.36 14.25
C ALA A 32 0.74 -2.09 15.60
N ASP A 33 -0.40 -2.77 15.79
CA ASP A 33 -0.68 -3.56 16.99
C ASP A 33 -0.17 -5.01 16.89
N GLN A 34 0.16 -5.47 15.69
CA GLN A 34 0.58 -6.84 15.42
C GLN A 34 2.08 -6.94 15.17
N LEU A 35 2.72 -5.89 14.67
CA LEU A 35 4.12 -5.86 14.28
C LEU A 35 4.86 -4.73 15.00
N VAL A 36 6.14 -4.97 15.31
CA VAL A 36 6.97 -4.02 16.08
C VAL A 36 7.63 -2.96 15.21
N ILE A 37 7.81 -3.23 13.91
CA ILE A 37 8.57 -2.37 13.00
C ILE A 37 7.64 -1.76 11.93
N THR A 38 6.86 -2.60 11.25
CA THR A 38 5.96 -2.15 10.20
C THR A 38 4.61 -1.79 10.79
N GLU A 39 4.11 -0.60 10.45
CA GLU A 39 2.84 -0.10 10.99
C GLU A 39 1.67 -0.21 10.00
N ALA A 40 1.94 -0.30 8.70
CA ALA A 40 0.90 -0.40 7.67
C ALA A 40 1.31 -1.32 6.51
N PHE A 41 0.36 -2.12 6.02
CA PHE A 41 0.48 -2.83 4.75
C PHE A 41 -0.42 -2.19 3.70
N VAL A 42 0.10 -2.06 2.47
CA VAL A 42 -0.67 -1.66 1.30
C VAL A 42 -0.74 -2.86 0.37
N LEU A 43 -1.95 -3.37 0.15
CA LEU A 43 -2.22 -4.44 -0.79
C LEU A 43 -2.80 -3.81 -2.05
N ALA A 44 -2.35 -4.29 -3.20
CA ALA A 44 -2.84 -3.89 -4.51
C ALA A 44 -2.73 -5.08 -5.46
N SER A 45 -3.70 -5.23 -6.34
CA SER A 45 -3.79 -6.33 -7.30
C SER A 45 -3.77 -5.82 -8.73
N ALA A 46 -3.30 -6.65 -9.66
CA ALA A 46 -3.32 -6.36 -11.08
C ALA A 46 -3.54 -7.65 -11.91
N PRO A 47 -4.18 -7.55 -13.09
CA PRO A 47 -4.54 -8.68 -13.96
C PRO A 47 -3.34 -9.38 -14.62
N ASN A 48 -2.13 -8.81 -14.59
CA ASN A 48 -0.95 -9.43 -15.18
C ASN A 48 0.35 -8.86 -14.59
N GLU A 49 1.43 -9.62 -14.74
CA GLU A 49 2.76 -9.30 -14.22
C GLU A 49 3.31 -7.96 -14.73
N ARG A 50 3.08 -7.63 -16.02
CA ARG A 50 3.54 -6.34 -16.57
C ARG A 50 2.91 -5.15 -15.85
N GLN A 51 1.63 -5.24 -15.47
CA GLN A 51 0.98 -4.18 -14.71
C GLN A 51 1.42 -4.18 -13.25
N VAL A 52 1.70 -5.35 -12.64
CA VAL A 52 2.32 -5.42 -11.31
C VAL A 52 3.64 -4.65 -11.28
N LEU A 53 4.52 -4.89 -12.26
CA LEU A 53 5.80 -4.17 -12.36
C LEU A 53 5.59 -2.67 -12.53
N ALA A 54 4.61 -2.26 -13.35
CA ALA A 54 4.30 -0.85 -13.53
C ALA A 54 3.77 -0.16 -12.26
N ILE A 55 3.12 -0.90 -11.35
CA ILE A 55 2.69 -0.42 -10.01
C ILE A 55 3.89 -0.28 -9.09
N VAL A 56 4.82 -1.23 -9.12
CA VAL A 56 6.04 -1.21 -8.29
C VAL A 56 6.96 -0.03 -8.63
N ASP A 57 7.04 0.35 -9.91
CA ASP A 57 7.91 1.44 -10.39
C ASP A 57 7.33 2.86 -10.17
N ALA A 58 6.09 2.99 -9.67
CA ALA A 58 5.36 4.25 -9.54
C ALA A 58 5.79 5.08 -8.32
#